data_AF-A0A7C3L227-F1
#
_entry.id   AF-A0A7C3L227-F1
#
_cell.length_a   1.000
_cell.length_b   1.000
_cell.length_c   1.000
_cell.angle_alpha   90.00
_cell.angle_beta   90.00
_cell.angle_gamma   90.00
#
_symmetry.space_group_name_H-M   'P 1'
#
loop_
_entity.id
_entity.type
_entity.pdbx_description
1 polymer ?
#
loop_
_entity_poly.entity_id
_entity_poly.type
_entity_poly.pdbx_seq_one_letter_code
_entity_poly.pdbx_strand_id
1 'polypeptide(L)'
;MPQVALSASGGWGPPDLLPITMAFLTNLAIHESGHFIIAESLGAQENTLDFFSRKEGSFFLGLSTVRSIDEKARVPYIMGGEVATSLSFEVTLHRYRVSPTLYNRALLFFNGTEFLWYSIYAFYFENANDSRHDPVAIVHETGLRPEMILVIATTQAALNVYRVYSGQDRLIPYFTFDQRSASFWIGVRF
;
A
#
# COMPACT_ATOMS: atom_id res chain seq x y z
N MET A 1 -10.56 -11.03 -31.03
CA MET A 1 -9.45 -10.42 -30.26
C MET A 1 -9.02 -9.17 -31.01
N PRO A 2 -9.23 -7.95 -30.50
CA PRO A 2 -8.63 -6.78 -31.12
C PRO A 2 -7.15 -6.72 -30.74
N GLN A 3 -6.29 -6.67 -31.75
CA GLN A 3 -4.86 -6.44 -31.59
C GLN A 3 -4.64 -5.05 -30.98
N VAL A 4 -4.04 -5.01 -29.79
CA VAL A 4 -3.53 -3.75 -29.22
C VAL A 4 -2.30 -3.37 -30.04
N ALA A 5 -2.47 -2.39 -30.92
CA ALA A 5 -1.35 -1.75 -31.58
C ALA A 5 -0.47 -1.09 -30.50
N LEU A 6 0.71 -1.67 -30.25
CA LEU A 6 1.78 -0.98 -29.55
C LEU A 6 2.28 0.13 -30.48
N SER A 7 1.71 1.34 -30.34
CA SER A 7 2.34 2.51 -30.94
C SER A 7 3.60 2.83 -30.15
N ALA A 8 4.74 2.37 -30.65
CA ALA A 8 6.03 2.89 -30.27
C ALA A 8 6.16 4.32 -30.80
N SER A 9 5.95 5.32 -29.94
CA SER A 9 6.43 6.69 -30.17
C SER A 9 6.36 7.53 -28.89
N GLY A 10 7.51 8.07 -28.46
CA GLY A 10 7.61 9.27 -27.63
C GLY A 10 7.96 9.00 -26.17
N GLY A 11 9.19 9.33 -25.77
CA GLY A 11 9.58 9.32 -24.36
C GLY A 11 8.70 10.22 -23.48
N TRP A 12 8.64 9.88 -22.19
CA TRP A 12 7.90 10.59 -21.14
C TRP A 12 8.12 12.11 -21.23
N GLY A 13 7.04 12.86 -21.46
CA GLY A 13 7.07 14.32 -21.46
C GLY A 13 6.62 14.91 -20.12
N PRO A 14 6.83 16.22 -19.87
CA PRO A 14 6.25 16.93 -18.72
C PRO A 14 4.72 16.74 -18.54
N PRO A 15 3.89 16.65 -19.60
CA PRO A 15 2.46 16.37 -19.47
C PRO A 15 2.14 14.99 -18.87
N ASP A 16 3.04 14.01 -19.02
CA ASP A 16 2.85 12.66 -18.49
C ASP A 16 3.20 12.58 -17.00
N LEU A 17 4.01 13.52 -16.49
CA LEU A 17 4.41 13.57 -15.08
C LEU A 17 3.25 13.93 -14.16
N LEU A 18 2.37 14.85 -14.57
CA LEU A 18 1.28 15.30 -13.70
C LEU A 18 0.32 14.16 -13.30
N PRO A 19 -0.23 13.35 -14.23
CA PRO A 19 -1.06 12.20 -13.88
C PRO A 19 -0.35 11.17 -12.99
N ILE A 20 0.93 10.92 -13.20
CA ILE A 20 1.72 9.97 -12.40
C ILE A 20 1.93 10.50 -10.99
N THR A 21 2.34 11.76 -10.86
CA THR A 21 2.53 12.42 -9.56
C THR A 21 1.21 12.45 -8.78
N MET A 22 0.10 12.80 -9.44
CA MET A 22 -1.21 12.78 -8.79
C MET A 22 -1.61 11.37 -8.35
N ALA A 23 -1.30 10.35 -9.13
CA ALA A 23 -1.54 8.95 -8.74
C ALA A 23 -0.70 8.55 -7.52
N PHE A 24 0.58 8.93 -7.48
CA PHE A 24 1.45 8.70 -6.32
C PHE A 24 0.89 9.39 -5.06
N LEU A 25 0.53 10.68 -5.16
CA LEU A 25 -0.06 11.42 -4.05
C LEU A 25 -1.41 10.84 -3.60
N THR A 26 -2.19 10.31 -4.54
CA THR A 26 -3.45 9.61 -4.21
C THR A 26 -3.17 8.34 -3.42
N ASN A 27 -2.24 7.50 -3.87
CA ASN A 27 -1.82 6.29 -3.15
C ASN A 27 -1.34 6.62 -1.74
N LEU A 28 -0.44 7.60 -1.61
CA LEU A 28 0.08 8.06 -0.32
C LEU A 28 -1.06 8.54 0.61
N ALA A 29 -1.97 9.37 0.10
CA ALA A 29 -3.09 9.86 0.90
C ALA A 29 -3.99 8.72 1.39
N ILE A 30 -4.22 7.71 0.56
CA ILE A 30 -5.02 6.53 0.90
C ILE A 30 -4.31 5.69 1.96
N HIS A 31 -3.01 5.44 1.78
CA HIS A 31 -2.19 4.69 2.74
C HIS A 31 -2.27 5.32 4.12
N GLU A 32 -1.95 6.61 4.24
CA GLU A 32 -1.95 7.28 5.54
C GLU A 32 -3.35 7.41 6.15
N SER A 33 -4.38 7.60 5.31
CA SER A 33 -5.77 7.56 5.77
C SER A 33 -6.14 6.18 6.32
N GLY A 34 -5.55 5.11 5.80
CA GLY A 34 -5.73 3.75 6.29
C GLY A 34 -5.30 3.58 7.74
N HIS A 35 -4.08 4.04 8.08
CA HIS A 35 -3.62 4.08 9.47
C HIS A 35 -4.56 4.87 10.37
N PHE A 36 -4.94 6.07 9.93
CA PHE A 36 -5.82 6.94 10.70
C PHE A 36 -7.19 6.29 10.97
N ILE A 37 -7.84 5.76 9.93
CA ILE A 37 -9.18 5.14 10.05
C ILE A 37 -9.12 3.89 10.93
N ILE A 38 -8.10 3.04 10.76
CA ILE A 38 -7.98 1.84 11.59
C ILE A 38 -7.68 2.23 13.04
N ALA A 39 -6.77 3.18 13.30
CA ALA A 39 -6.51 3.68 14.64
C ALA A 39 -7.79 4.19 15.34
N GLU A 40 -8.60 5.02 14.67
CA GLU A 40 -9.89 5.48 15.19
C GLU A 40 -10.81 4.30 15.52
N SER A 41 -10.92 3.32 14.63
CA SER A 41 -11.78 2.15 14.81
C SER A 41 -11.36 1.26 16.00
N LEU A 42 -10.10 1.37 16.42
CA LEU A 42 -9.50 0.64 17.53
C LEU A 42 -9.46 1.44 18.84
N GLY A 43 -10.03 2.66 18.84
CA GLY A 43 -10.10 3.50 20.03
C GLY A 43 -8.79 4.21 20.38
N ALA A 44 -7.93 4.50 19.39
CA ALA A 44 -6.74 5.30 19.60
C ALA A 44 -7.08 6.71 20.11
N GLN A 45 -6.18 7.30 20.90
CA GLN A 45 -6.31 8.69 21.38
C GLN A 45 -5.24 9.57 20.75
N GLU A 46 -5.63 10.83 20.48
CA GLU A 46 -4.77 11.85 19.86
C GLU A 46 -4.15 11.33 18.55
N ASN A 47 -4.98 10.69 17.73
CA ASN A 47 -4.65 10.23 16.40
C ASN A 47 -4.60 11.44 15.46
N THR A 48 -3.46 11.63 14.80
CA THR A 48 -3.24 12.75 13.87
C THR A 48 -2.71 12.22 12.55
N LEU A 49 -3.09 12.91 11.49
CA LEU A 49 -2.65 12.63 10.13
C LEU A 49 -2.02 13.89 9.55
N ASP A 50 -0.71 13.84 9.32
CA ASP A 50 0.06 14.95 8.78
C ASP A 50 0.63 14.59 7.40
N PHE A 51 0.54 15.50 6.44
CA PHE A 51 1.21 15.36 5.14
C PHE A 51 2.26 16.45 4.94
N PHE A 52 3.37 16.10 4.27
CA PHE A 52 4.49 17.00 3.98
C PHE A 52 5.00 17.74 5.23
N SER A 53 5.21 16.99 6.32
CA SER A 53 5.52 17.54 7.64
C SER A 53 6.97 17.26 8.04
N ARG A 54 7.51 18.13 8.91
CA ARG A 54 8.84 17.93 9.51
C ARG A 54 8.67 17.64 11.00
N LYS A 55 9.04 16.44 11.45
CA LYS A 55 9.07 16.05 12.87
C LYS A 55 10.48 15.60 13.25
N GLU A 56 10.99 16.14 14.36
CA GLU A 56 12.31 15.77 14.93
C GLU A 56 13.49 15.87 13.95
N GLY A 57 13.43 16.83 13.01
CA GLY A 57 14.47 17.05 12.01
C GLY A 57 14.33 16.20 10.74
N SER A 58 13.44 15.22 10.72
CA SER A 58 13.13 14.39 9.54
C SER A 58 11.90 14.92 8.79
N PHE A 59 11.93 14.82 7.46
CA PHE A 59 10.81 15.17 6.59
C PHE A 59 10.02 13.92 6.21
N PHE A 60 8.70 13.97 6.37
CA PHE A 60 7.78 12.88 6.07
C PHE A 60 6.77 13.33 5.01
N LEU A 61 6.58 12.50 3.99
CA LEU A 61 5.58 12.76 2.95
C LEU A 61 4.16 12.55 3.48
N GLY A 62 3.99 11.51 4.29
CA GLY A 62 2.81 11.18 5.07
C GLY A 62 3.25 10.66 6.43
N LEU A 63 2.48 10.98 7.47
CA LEU A 63 2.75 10.47 8.80
C LEU A 63 1.45 10.41 9.61
N SER A 64 1.00 9.21 9.92
CA SER A 64 0.06 8.96 11.00
C SER A 64 0.78 8.82 12.34
N THR A 65 0.30 9.53 13.37
CA THR A 65 0.79 9.35 14.75
C THR A 65 -0.36 9.17 15.71
N VAL A 66 -0.20 8.24 16.65
CA VAL A 66 -1.12 8.00 17.76
C VAL A 66 -0.38 8.16 19.07
N ARG A 67 -0.99 8.84 20.06
CA ARG A 67 -0.36 8.96 21.39
C ARG A 67 -0.56 7.72 22.23
N SER A 68 -1.78 7.17 22.19
CA SER A 68 -2.11 5.94 22.90
C SER A 68 -3.03 5.08 22.04
N ILE A 69 -2.77 3.78 22.05
CA ILE A 69 -3.60 2.73 21.49
C ILE A 69 -3.35 1.48 22.35
N ASP A 70 -4.33 0.58 22.47
CA ASP A 70 -4.11 -0.72 23.11
C ASP A 70 -2.92 -1.41 22.43
N GLU A 71 -2.00 -1.96 23.22
CA GLU A 71 -0.82 -2.67 22.71
C GLU A 71 -1.21 -3.77 21.70
N LYS A 72 -2.33 -4.45 21.95
CA LYS A 72 -2.83 -5.50 21.04
C LYS A 72 -3.29 -4.94 19.70
N ALA A 73 -3.69 -3.67 19.65
CA ALA A 73 -4.17 -3.00 18.46
C ALA A 73 -3.03 -2.39 17.61
N ARG A 74 -1.78 -2.47 18.06
CA ARG A 74 -0.62 -1.93 17.32
C ARG A 74 -0.44 -2.55 15.94
N VAL A 75 -0.46 -3.87 15.84
CA VAL A 75 -0.28 -4.57 14.55
C VAL A 75 -1.38 -4.19 13.54
N PRO A 76 -2.69 -4.25 13.89
CA PRO A 76 -3.75 -3.73 13.03
C PRO A 76 -3.55 -2.27 12.60
N TYR A 77 -3.14 -1.39 13.53
CA TYR A 77 -2.85 0.01 13.22
C TYR A 77 -1.72 0.17 12.21
N ILE A 78 -0.59 -0.52 12.42
CA ILE A 78 0.57 -0.51 11.51
C ILE A 78 0.19 -1.09 10.14
N MET A 79 -0.70 -2.08 10.10
CA MET A 79 -1.20 -2.63 8.83
C MET A 79 -2.24 -1.74 8.13
N GLY A 80 -2.62 -0.60 8.72
CA GLY A 80 -3.73 0.19 8.23
C GLY A 80 -3.53 0.79 6.86
N GLY A 81 -2.33 1.27 6.56
CA GLY A 81 -2.00 1.71 5.21
C GLY A 81 -2.16 0.61 4.18
N GLU A 82 -1.65 -0.58 4.49
CA GLU A 82 -1.69 -1.72 3.57
C GLU A 82 -3.11 -2.29 3.34
N VAL A 83 -3.95 -2.28 4.37
CA VAL A 83 -5.37 -2.63 4.22
C VAL A 83 -6.05 -1.64 3.27
N ALA A 84 -5.81 -0.34 3.45
CA ALA A 84 -6.44 0.70 2.63
C ALA A 84 -5.96 0.67 1.17
N THR A 85 -4.67 0.46 0.93
CA THR A 85 -4.11 0.38 -0.43
C THR A 85 -4.55 -0.90 -1.15
N SER A 86 -4.66 -2.03 -0.44
CA SER A 86 -5.29 -3.24 -0.95
C SER A 86 -6.76 -3.03 -1.36
N LEU A 87 -7.56 -2.32 -0.57
CA LEU A 87 -8.95 -1.98 -0.95
C LEU A 87 -8.99 -1.01 -2.14
N SER A 88 -8.10 -0.02 -2.16
CA SER A 88 -7.98 0.94 -3.25
C SER A 88 -7.55 0.28 -4.57
N PHE A 89 -6.73 -0.78 -4.50
CA PHE A 89 -6.38 -1.59 -5.67
C PHE A 89 -7.62 -2.18 -6.33
N GLU A 90 -8.59 -2.71 -5.59
CA GLU A 90 -9.83 -3.27 -6.15
C GLU A 90 -10.63 -2.22 -6.95
N VAL A 91 -10.81 -1.04 -6.36
CA VAL A 91 -11.51 0.07 -7.00
C VAL A 91 -10.75 0.53 -8.25
N THR A 92 -9.43 0.64 -8.14
CA THR A 92 -8.57 1.12 -9.23
C THR A 92 -8.48 0.12 -10.37
N LEU A 93 -8.43 -1.19 -10.09
CA LEU A 93 -8.44 -2.25 -11.09
C LEU A 93 -9.74 -2.22 -11.90
N HIS A 94 -10.88 -2.04 -11.24
CA HIS A 94 -12.15 -1.85 -11.93
C HIS A 94 -12.14 -0.61 -12.82
N ARG A 95 -11.67 0.53 -12.32
CA ARG A 95 -11.57 1.78 -13.09
C ARG A 95 -10.61 1.66 -14.27
N TYR A 96 -9.46 1.02 -14.09
CA TYR A 96 -8.48 0.77 -15.14
C TYR A 96 -9.07 -0.08 -16.28
N ARG A 97 -9.81 -1.14 -15.96
CA ARG A 97 -10.46 -2.00 -16.96
C ARG A 97 -11.51 -1.25 -17.79
N VAL A 98 -12.19 -0.28 -17.20
CA VAL A 98 -13.18 0.57 -17.92
C VAL A 98 -12.50 1.70 -18.70
N SER A 99 -11.49 2.35 -18.10
CA SER A 99 -10.80 3.51 -18.68
C SER A 99 -9.32 3.50 -18.30
N PRO A 100 -8.43 2.94 -19.14
CA PRO A 100 -7.02 2.76 -18.80
C PRO A 100 -6.20 4.04 -19.07
N THR A 101 -6.59 5.15 -18.44
CA THR A 101 -5.85 6.43 -18.48
C THR A 101 -4.46 6.29 -17.84
N LEU A 102 -3.55 7.22 -18.12
CA LEU A 102 -2.23 7.24 -17.49
C LEU A 102 -2.32 7.31 -15.96
N TYR A 103 -3.21 8.15 -15.42
CA TYR A 103 -3.49 8.22 -13.98
C TYR A 103 -3.93 6.85 -13.42
N ASN A 104 -4.93 6.19 -14.04
CA ASN A 104 -5.43 4.90 -13.55
C ASN A 104 -4.37 3.79 -13.65
N ARG A 105 -3.53 3.81 -14.68
CA ARG A 105 -2.38 2.88 -14.82
C ARG A 105 -1.36 3.10 -13.71
N ALA A 106 -0.99 4.36 -13.46
CA ALA A 106 -0.02 4.72 -12.43
C ALA A 106 -0.56 4.40 -11.03
N LEU A 107 -1.82 4.73 -10.74
CA LEU A 107 -2.44 4.45 -9.45
C LEU A 107 -2.54 2.94 -9.21
N LEU A 108 -2.85 2.16 -10.25
CA LEU A 108 -2.89 0.70 -10.17
C LEU A 108 -1.51 0.11 -9.87
N PHE A 109 -0.45 0.68 -10.46
CA PHE A 109 0.92 0.30 -10.16
C PHE A 109 1.29 0.60 -8.70
N PHE A 110 1.02 1.82 -8.22
CA PHE A 110 1.32 2.20 -6.83
C PHE A 110 0.52 1.33 -5.84
N ASN A 111 -0.81 1.31 -5.92
CA ASN A 111 -1.65 0.51 -5.02
C ASN A 111 -1.31 -1.00 -5.08
N GLY A 112 -0.89 -1.50 -6.24
CA GLY A 112 -0.63 -2.92 -6.45
C GLY A 112 0.74 -3.40 -6.00
N THR A 113 1.70 -2.49 -5.79
CA THR A 113 3.10 -2.83 -5.52
C THR A 113 3.72 -2.07 -4.34
N GLU A 114 2.99 -1.14 -3.71
CA GLU A 114 3.48 -0.32 -2.61
C GLU A 114 4.13 -1.16 -1.51
N PHE A 115 3.44 -2.17 -0.97
CA PHE A 115 3.97 -2.94 0.15
C PHE A 115 5.32 -3.60 -0.16
N LEU A 116 5.50 -4.05 -1.41
CA LEU A 116 6.73 -4.66 -1.88
C LEU A 116 7.85 -3.62 -1.92
N TRP A 117 7.63 -2.48 -2.58
CA TRP A 117 8.64 -1.44 -2.67
C TRP A 117 8.98 -0.84 -1.32
N TYR A 118 7.99 -0.65 -0.46
CA TYR A 118 8.18 -0.11 0.87
C TYR A 118 8.95 -1.09 1.76
N SER A 119 8.63 -2.38 1.72
CA SER A 119 9.39 -3.41 2.43
C SER A 119 10.83 -3.51 1.95
N ILE A 120 11.06 -3.47 0.63
CA ILE A 120 12.42 -3.46 0.07
C ILE A 120 13.19 -2.23 0.55
N TYR A 121 12.57 -1.05 0.48
CA TYR A 121 13.16 0.20 0.95
C TYR A 121 13.53 0.12 2.43
N ALA A 122 12.58 -0.23 3.29
CA ALA A 122 12.75 -0.25 4.74
C ALA A 122 13.79 -1.28 5.21
N PHE A 123 13.87 -2.45 4.58
CA PHE A 123 14.79 -3.51 5.01
C PHE A 123 16.20 -3.41 4.42
N TYR A 124 16.35 -2.86 3.21
CA TYR A 124 17.63 -2.91 2.49
C TYR A 124 18.27 -1.56 2.18
N PHE A 125 17.47 -0.48 2.12
CA PHE A 125 17.96 0.85 1.75
C PHE A 125 18.01 1.80 2.94
N GLU A 126 17.17 1.59 3.95
CA GLU A 126 17.22 2.32 5.21
C GLU A 126 17.88 1.53 6.35
N ASN A 127 18.09 2.23 7.47
CA ASN A 127 18.48 1.56 8.71
C ASN A 127 17.33 0.63 9.15
N ALA A 128 17.51 -0.68 8.93
CA ALA A 128 16.54 -1.74 9.20
C ALA A 128 16.06 -1.87 10.67
N ASN A 129 16.42 -0.91 11.53
CA ASN A 129 16.01 -0.80 12.92
C ASN A 129 15.07 0.39 13.18
N ASP A 130 14.71 1.19 12.17
CA ASP A 130 13.78 2.31 12.34
C ASP A 130 12.32 1.85 12.28
N SER A 131 11.70 1.67 13.45
CA SER A 131 10.30 1.25 13.58
C SER A 131 9.27 2.32 13.17
N ARG A 132 9.71 3.46 12.64
CA ARG A 132 8.81 4.42 11.97
C ARG A 132 8.39 3.94 10.57
N HIS A 133 9.06 2.91 10.04
CA HIS A 133 8.63 2.24 8.81
C HIS A 133 7.76 1.04 9.12
N ASP A 134 6.57 0.93 8.51
CA ASP A 134 5.62 -0.13 8.83
C ASP A 134 6.18 -1.54 8.67
N PRO A 135 6.95 -1.89 7.60
CA PRO A 135 7.53 -3.22 7.49
C PRO A 135 8.43 -3.60 8.69
N VAL A 136 9.19 -2.63 9.22
CA VAL A 136 10.05 -2.82 10.39
C VAL A 136 9.21 -2.89 11.67
N ALA A 137 8.20 -2.02 11.80
CA ALA A 137 7.28 -2.04 12.93
C ALA A 137 6.50 -3.36 13.03
N ILE A 138 6.06 -3.93 11.89
CA ILE A 138 5.41 -5.25 11.85
C ILE A 138 6.37 -6.33 12.37
N VAL A 139 7.62 -6.34 11.90
CA VAL A 139 8.66 -7.29 12.37
C VAL A 139 8.84 -7.17 13.88
N HIS A 140 8.95 -5.95 14.41
CA HIS A 140 9.14 -5.70 15.83
C HIS A 140 7.95 -6.19 16.67
N GLU A 141 6.73 -5.86 16.27
CA GLU A 141 5.51 -6.17 17.04
C GLU A 141 5.06 -7.63 16.91
N THR A 142 5.40 -8.31 15.81
CA THR A 142 4.98 -9.71 15.57
C THR A 142 6.07 -10.75 15.81
N GLY A 143 7.35 -10.34 15.83
CA GLY A 143 8.50 -11.26 15.82
C GLY A 143 8.69 -12.01 14.51
N LEU A 144 7.96 -11.65 13.43
CA LEU A 144 8.18 -12.20 12.11
C LEU A 144 9.55 -11.82 11.57
N ARG A 145 10.12 -12.66 10.71
CA ARG A 145 11.36 -12.32 10.02
C ARG A 145 11.08 -11.41 8.82
N PRO A 146 11.97 -10.47 8.47
CA PRO A 146 11.81 -9.61 7.30
C PRO A 146 11.52 -10.36 6.00
N GLU A 147 12.11 -11.56 5.82
CA GLU A 147 11.89 -12.39 4.63
C GLU A 147 10.43 -12.86 4.52
N MET A 148 9.73 -13.06 5.63
CA MET A 148 8.32 -13.44 5.61
C MET A 148 7.45 -12.29 5.11
N ILE A 149 7.76 -11.06 5.52
CA ILE A 149 7.08 -9.85 5.03
C ILE A 149 7.32 -9.69 3.52
N LEU A 150 8.56 -9.86 3.07
CA LEU A 150 8.90 -9.81 1.63
C LEU A 150 8.17 -10.88 0.82
N VAL A 151 8.02 -12.11 1.34
CA VAL A 151 7.26 -13.16 0.67
C VAL A 151 5.79 -12.77 0.53
N ILE A 152 5.18 -12.22 1.60
CA ILE A 152 3.79 -11.75 1.56
C ILE A 152 3.63 -10.62 0.54
N ALA A 153 4.46 -9.59 0.63
CA ALA A 153 4.42 -8.43 -0.26
C ALA A 153 4.65 -8.82 -1.74
N THR A 154 5.60 -9.73 -1.99
CA THR A 154 5.86 -10.26 -3.34
C THR A 154 4.68 -11.08 -3.86
N THR A 155 4.09 -11.92 -3.00
CA THR A 155 2.92 -12.74 -3.37
C THR A 155 1.73 -11.86 -3.73
N GLN A 156 1.43 -10.85 -2.91
CA GLN A 156 0.39 -9.87 -3.18
C GLN A 156 0.64 -9.15 -4.52
N ALA A 157 1.83 -8.59 -4.72
CA ALA A 157 2.17 -7.88 -5.94
C ALA A 157 2.06 -8.79 -7.18
N ALA A 158 2.57 -10.03 -7.09
CA ALA A 158 2.49 -11.00 -8.19
C ALA A 158 1.04 -11.38 -8.54
N LEU A 159 0.18 -11.58 -7.54
CA LEU A 159 -1.23 -11.89 -7.76
C LEU A 159 -1.98 -10.68 -8.32
N ASN A 160 -1.70 -9.47 -7.84
CA ASN A 160 -2.24 -8.24 -8.40
C ASN A 160 -1.84 -8.08 -9.87
N VAL A 161 -0.56 -8.25 -10.19
CA VAL A 161 -0.05 -8.27 -11.58
C VAL A 161 -0.77 -9.32 -12.41
N TYR A 162 -0.91 -10.55 -11.92
CA TYR A 162 -1.65 -11.60 -12.61
C TYR A 162 -3.09 -11.18 -12.94
N ARG A 163 -3.81 -10.56 -12.00
CA ARG A 163 -5.20 -10.10 -12.23
C ARG A 163 -5.31 -8.95 -13.24
N VAL A 164 -4.28 -8.11 -13.32
CA VAL A 164 -4.17 -7.06 -14.35
C VAL A 164 -3.98 -7.69 -15.73
N TYR A 165 -3.01 -8.59 -15.87
CA TYR A 165 -2.66 -9.18 -17.17
C TYR A 165 -3.67 -10.21 -17.68
N SER A 166 -4.18 -11.07 -16.80
CA SER A 166 -5.14 -12.11 -17.18
C SER A 166 -6.55 -11.57 -17.39
N GLY A 167 -6.88 -10.43 -16.79
CA GLY A 167 -8.24 -9.90 -16.72
C GLY A 167 -9.18 -10.73 -15.84
N GLN A 168 -8.66 -11.69 -15.07
CA GLN A 168 -9.44 -12.62 -14.25
C GLN A 168 -9.18 -12.40 -12.76
N ASP A 169 -10.24 -12.41 -11.95
CA ASP A 169 -10.19 -12.26 -10.49
C ASP A 169 -10.31 -13.62 -9.78
N ARG A 170 -9.52 -14.61 -10.22
CA ARG A 170 -9.52 -15.97 -9.66
C ARG A 170 -8.80 -16.08 -8.32
N LEU A 171 -7.68 -15.37 -8.18
CA LEU A 171 -6.85 -15.34 -6.99
C LEU A 171 -6.74 -13.89 -6.52
N ILE A 172 -7.37 -13.57 -5.39
CA ILE A 172 -7.50 -12.20 -4.88
C ILE A 172 -6.69 -12.11 -3.59
N PRO A 173 -5.53 -11.42 -3.56
CA PRO A 173 -4.84 -11.15 -2.32
C PRO A 173 -5.59 -10.07 -1.53
N TYR A 174 -5.74 -10.25 -0.22
CA TYR A 174 -6.32 -9.23 0.65
C TYR A 174 -5.83 -9.36 2.08
N PHE A 175 -5.90 -8.26 2.82
CA PHE A 175 -5.65 -8.25 4.25
C PHE A 175 -6.95 -8.16 5.03
N THR A 176 -7.00 -8.85 6.16
CA THR A 176 -8.05 -8.70 7.18
C THR A 176 -7.42 -8.28 8.47
N PHE A 177 -8.19 -7.60 9.31
CA PHE A 177 -7.76 -7.26 10.65
C PHE A 177 -8.92 -7.39 11.64
N ASP A 178 -8.57 -7.61 12.90
CA ASP A 178 -9.45 -7.45 14.05
C ASP A 178 -8.78 -6.55 15.09
N GLN A 179 -9.31 -6.49 16.31
CA GLN A 179 -8.76 -5.64 17.37
C GLN A 179 -7.35 -6.06 17.83
N ARG A 180 -6.85 -7.23 17.44
CA ARG A 180 -5.62 -7.83 17.98
C ARG A 180 -4.65 -8.31 16.93
N SER A 181 -5.09 -8.47 15.69
CA SER A 181 -4.31 -9.15 14.66
C SER A 181 -4.65 -8.62 13.27
N ALA A 182 -3.68 -8.75 12.39
CA ALA A 182 -3.84 -8.59 10.96
C ALA A 182 -3.38 -9.86 10.26
N SER A 183 -3.95 -10.17 9.11
CA SER A 183 -3.66 -11.41 8.38
C SER A 183 -3.75 -11.20 6.88
N PHE A 184 -2.87 -11.89 6.15
CA PHE A 184 -2.86 -11.93 4.71
C PHE A 184 -3.58 -13.19 4.21
N TRP A 185 -4.46 -13.03 3.24
CA TRP A 185 -5.26 -14.10 2.66
C TRP A 185 -5.26 -14.06 1.14
N ILE A 186 -5.52 -15.22 0.54
CA ILE A 186 -5.77 -15.36 -0.90
C ILE A 186 -7.17 -15.92 -1.08
N GLY A 187 -8.08 -15.10 -1.58
CA GLY A 187 -9.43 -15.51 -1.95
C GLY A 187 -9.42 -16.25 -3.29
N VAL A 188 -10.09 -17.39 -3.35
CA VAL A 188 -10.26 -18.17 -4.58
C VAL A 188 -11.69 -18.02 -5.09
N ARG A 189 -11.83 -17.63 -6.36
CA ARG A 189 -13.13 -17.58 -7.06
C ARG A 189 -13.13 -18.58 -8.22
N PHE A 190 -14.19 -19.38 -8.29
CA PHE A 190 -14.41 -20.42 -9.32
C PHE A 190 -15.32 -19.91 -10.43
#